data_AF-N1ULN9-F1
#
_entry.id   AF-N1ULN9-F1
#
_cell.length_a   1.000
_cell.length_b   1.000
_cell.length_c   1.000
_cell.angle_alpha   90.00
_cell.angle_beta   90.00
_cell.angle_gamma   90.00
#
_symmetry.space_group_name_H-M   'P 1'
#
loop_
_entity.id
_entity.type
_entity.pdbx_description
1 polymer ?
#
loop_
_entity_poly.entity_id
_entity_poly.type
_entity_poly.pdbx_seq_one_letter_code
_entity_poly.pdbx_strand_id
1 'polypeptide(L)'
;MLGVFFINTKIIKSQSDTSISTFWKEFKDAVLKNDSEKLASLSRFPIKMPYGYTQIKNKKEFLKRYDEIFSRQADAKECFQKEKQPVADSERTKEYIVSCKMRNGAPDEEPVVYGFTYTKTGWKLIYLDNINE
;
A
#
# COMPACT_ATOMS: atom_id res chain seq x y z
N MET A 1 -26.15 -14.26 -43.85
CA MET A 1 -24.98 -14.64 -43.04
C MET A 1 -24.81 -13.62 -41.92
N LEU A 2 -25.21 -13.97 -40.70
CA LEU A 2 -24.96 -13.15 -39.51
C LEU A 2 -23.64 -13.64 -38.90
N GLY A 3 -22.58 -12.84 -39.05
CA GLY A 3 -21.28 -13.10 -38.44
C GLY A 3 -21.30 -12.68 -36.97
N VAL A 4 -21.28 -13.65 -36.06
CA VAL A 4 -21.06 -13.41 -34.63
C VAL A 4 -19.56 -13.17 -34.43
N PHE A 5 -19.17 -11.94 -34.12
CA PHE A 5 -17.82 -11.64 -33.66
C PHE A 5 -17.67 -12.09 -32.21
N PHE A 6 -17.03 -13.24 -32.00
CA PHE A 6 -16.50 -13.62 -30.69
C PHE A 6 -15.28 -12.74 -30.40
N ILE A 7 -15.48 -11.65 -29.65
CA ILE A 7 -14.38 -10.94 -29.00
C ILE A 7 -13.80 -11.87 -27.95
N ASN A 8 -12.69 -12.51 -28.31
CA ASN A 8 -11.89 -13.31 -27.40
C ASN A 8 -11.18 -12.33 -26.47
N THR A 9 -11.77 -12.05 -25.30
CA THR A 9 -11.19 -11.22 -24.25
C THR A 9 -9.99 -11.94 -23.64
N LYS A 10 -8.87 -11.99 -24.38
CA LYS A 10 -7.57 -12.16 -23.73
C LYS A 10 -7.43 -10.95 -22.82
N ILE A 11 -7.48 -11.20 -21.51
CA ILE A 11 -7.15 -10.21 -20.48
C ILE A 11 -5.74 -9.72 -20.79
N ILE A 12 -5.61 -8.58 -21.47
CA ILE A 12 -4.33 -7.90 -21.65
C ILE A 12 -4.02 -7.32 -20.27
N LYS A 13 -3.33 -8.11 -19.44
CA LYS A 13 -2.83 -7.65 -18.15
C LYS A 13 -1.93 -6.46 -18.43
N SER A 14 -2.36 -5.27 -18.04
CA SER A 14 -1.65 -4.04 -18.41
C SER A 14 -0.26 -4.04 -17.76
N GLN A 15 0.69 -3.29 -18.34
CA GLN A 15 2.00 -3.11 -17.73
C GLN A 15 1.90 -2.54 -16.31
N SER A 16 0.89 -1.68 -16.07
CA SER A 16 0.49 -1.21 -14.74
C SER A 16 0.10 -2.35 -13.80
N ASP A 17 -0.74 -3.30 -14.25
CA ASP A 17 -1.19 -4.45 -13.45
C ASP A 17 -0.06 -5.42 -13.09
N THR A 18 0.94 -5.53 -13.96
CA THR A 18 2.13 -6.34 -13.67
C THR A 18 3.04 -5.60 -12.68
N SER A 19 3.24 -4.30 -12.86
CA SER A 19 4.07 -3.48 -11.96
C SER A 19 3.52 -3.37 -10.53
N ILE A 20 2.19 -3.27 -10.37
CA ILE A 20 1.54 -3.26 -9.06
C ILE A 20 1.62 -4.62 -8.39
N SER A 21 1.49 -5.72 -9.15
CA SER A 21 1.59 -7.08 -8.60
C SER A 21 2.98 -7.37 -8.04
N THR A 22 4.04 -7.00 -8.77
CA THR A 22 5.43 -7.15 -8.29
C THR A 22 5.69 -6.28 -7.08
N PHE A 23 5.33 -4.99 -7.13
CA PHE A 23 5.49 -4.10 -5.98
C PHE A 23 4.75 -4.63 -4.75
N TRP A 24 3.49 -5.04 -4.93
CA TRP A 24 2.64 -5.53 -3.85
C TRP A 24 3.26 -6.74 -3.17
N LYS A 25 3.75 -7.70 -3.94
CA LYS A 25 4.44 -8.88 -3.41
C LYS A 25 5.67 -8.48 -2.60
N GLU A 26 6.53 -7.63 -3.14
CA GLU A 26 7.74 -7.18 -2.44
C GLU A 26 7.43 -6.41 -1.16
N PHE A 27 6.43 -5.52 -1.21
CA PHE A 27 6.03 -4.71 -0.06
C PHE A 27 5.43 -5.59 1.04
N LYS A 28 4.48 -6.47 0.70
CA LYS A 28 3.88 -7.43 1.62
C LYS A 28 4.93 -8.33 2.26
N ASP A 29 5.83 -8.90 1.47
CA ASP A 29 6.92 -9.74 1.99
C ASP A 29 7.82 -8.97 2.97
N ALA A 30 8.12 -7.70 2.68
CA ALA A 30 8.93 -6.86 3.55
C ALA A 30 8.21 -6.51 4.86
N VAL A 31 6.90 -6.23 4.85
CA VAL A 31 6.07 -6.05 6.07
C VAL A 31 6.10 -7.31 6.93
N LEU A 32 5.84 -8.48 6.34
CA LEU A 32 5.79 -9.74 7.09
C LEU A 32 7.14 -10.09 7.76
N LYS A 33 8.24 -9.75 7.08
CA LYS A 33 9.61 -9.99 7.56
C LYS A 33 10.17 -8.89 8.48
N ASN A 34 9.44 -7.79 8.72
CA ASN A 34 9.97 -6.58 9.37
C ASN A 34 11.23 -6.02 8.67
N ASP A 35 11.30 -6.11 7.35
CA ASP A 35 12.43 -5.60 6.58
C ASP A 35 12.30 -4.09 6.38
N SER A 36 12.65 -3.34 7.44
CA SER A 36 12.55 -1.89 7.49
C SER A 36 13.43 -1.19 6.44
N GLU A 37 14.57 -1.79 6.08
CA GLU A 37 15.46 -1.32 5.03
C GLU A 37 14.80 -1.40 3.66
N LYS A 38 14.19 -2.56 3.34
CA LYS A 38 13.44 -2.74 2.09
C LYS A 38 12.21 -1.84 2.07
N LEU A 39 11.44 -1.74 3.16
CA LEU A 39 10.27 -0.86 3.23
C LEU A 39 10.63 0.62 3.04
N ALA A 40 11.76 1.07 3.59
CA ALA A 40 12.26 2.42 3.33
C ALA A 40 12.61 2.62 1.85
N SER A 41 13.17 1.61 1.17
CA SER A 41 13.47 1.66 -0.27
C SER A 41 12.20 1.68 -1.15
N LEU A 42 11.12 1.06 -0.65
CA LEU A 42 9.79 1.03 -1.25
C LEU A 42 8.92 2.25 -0.86
N SER A 43 9.49 3.23 -0.16
CA SER A 43 8.80 4.45 0.24
C SER A 43 9.30 5.65 -0.56
N ARG A 44 8.47 6.69 -0.67
CA ARG A 44 8.85 8.01 -1.17
C ARG A 44 8.75 9.01 -0.02
N PHE A 45 9.84 9.72 0.22
CA PHE A 45 9.91 10.74 1.25
C PHE A 45 9.54 12.14 0.71
N PRO A 46 8.91 13.00 1.54
CA PRO A 46 8.44 12.71 2.89
C PRO A 46 7.18 11.81 2.90
N ILE A 47 7.06 10.96 3.93
CA ILE A 47 5.83 10.17 4.17
C ILE A 47 4.94 10.98 5.11
N LYS A 48 3.71 11.25 4.69
CA LYS A 48 2.72 11.90 5.56
C LYS A 48 2.27 10.93 6.66
N MET A 49 2.03 11.44 7.84
CA MET A 49 1.63 10.67 9.01
C MET A 49 0.26 11.17 9.53
N PRO A 50 -0.45 10.38 10.35
CA PRO A 50 -1.71 10.78 10.96
C PRO A 50 -1.60 12.06 11.78
N TYR A 51 -2.75 12.60 12.17
CA TYR A 51 -2.82 13.86 12.91
C TYR A 51 -1.99 13.80 14.20
N GLY A 52 -1.31 14.92 14.53
CA GLY A 52 -0.42 15.00 15.68
C GLY A 52 0.98 14.38 15.48
N TYR A 53 1.26 13.74 14.35
CA TYR A 53 2.60 13.24 14.01
C TYR A 53 3.29 14.10 12.96
N THR A 54 4.59 14.34 13.13
CA THR A 54 5.39 14.95 12.06
C THR A 54 5.62 13.95 10.93
N GLN A 55 5.60 14.43 9.69
CA GLN A 55 5.97 13.64 8.51
C GLN A 55 7.36 13.00 8.66
N ILE A 56 7.55 11.81 8.09
CA ILE A 56 8.84 11.12 8.04
C ILE A 56 9.65 11.67 6.86
N LYS A 57 10.74 12.39 7.11
CA LYS A 57 11.42 13.19 6.07
C LYS A 57 12.41 12.40 5.22
N ASN A 58 12.95 11.30 5.72
CA ASN A 58 13.99 10.54 5.05
C ASN A 58 14.11 9.11 5.60
N LYS A 59 14.95 8.32 4.94
CA LYS A 59 15.25 6.93 5.32
C LYS A 59 15.73 6.78 6.77
N LYS A 60 16.62 7.65 7.26
CA LYS A 60 17.13 7.56 8.65
C LYS A 60 16.00 7.71 9.65
N GLU A 61 15.10 8.65 9.41
CA GLU A 61 13.91 8.86 10.25
C GLU A 61 12.93 7.69 10.16
N PHE A 62 12.73 7.15 8.95
CA PHE A 62 11.89 5.96 8.73
C PHE A 62 12.35 4.77 9.58
N LEU A 63 13.65 4.45 9.54
CA LEU A 63 14.19 3.33 10.30
C LEU A 63 14.03 3.54 11.81
N LYS A 64 14.20 4.78 12.29
CA LYS A 64 14.02 5.12 13.71
C LYS A 64 12.55 5.04 14.16
N ARG A 65 11.62 5.44 13.29
CA ARG A 65 10.18 5.55 13.58
C ARG A 65 9.38 4.42 12.92
N TYR A 66 10.02 3.30 12.60
CA TYR A 66 9.40 2.15 11.93
C TYR A 66 8.13 1.70 12.65
N ASP A 67 8.20 1.60 13.98
CA ASP A 67 7.07 1.16 14.78
C ASP A 67 5.88 2.12 14.72
N GLU A 68 6.11 3.43 14.57
CA GLU A 68 5.02 4.40 14.40
C GLU A 68 4.25 4.19 13.09
N ILE A 69 4.93 3.68 12.06
CA ILE A 69 4.33 3.45 10.75
C ILE A 69 3.58 2.12 10.71
N PHE A 70 4.18 1.03 11.22
CA PHE A 70 3.66 -0.33 10.99
C PHE A 70 3.16 -1.05 12.24
N SER A 71 3.47 -0.54 13.43
CA SER A 71 3.31 -1.29 14.67
C SER A 71 2.77 -0.46 15.83
N ARG A 72 2.22 0.73 15.60
CA ARG A 72 1.63 1.54 16.67
C ARG A 72 0.11 1.52 16.59
N GLN A 73 -0.44 2.05 15.51
CA GLN A 73 -1.89 2.18 15.34
C GLN A 73 -2.53 0.93 14.73
N ALA A 74 -1.89 0.27 13.77
CA ALA A 74 -2.34 -1.01 13.21
C ALA A 74 -1.36 -2.14 13.54
N ASP A 75 -1.85 -3.38 13.51
CA ASP A 75 -0.99 -4.54 13.29
C ASP A 75 -0.83 -4.74 11.77
N ALA A 76 0.18 -4.09 11.19
CA ALA A 76 0.40 -4.17 9.76
C ALA A 76 0.70 -5.59 9.30
N LYS A 77 1.30 -6.45 10.13
CA LYS A 77 1.54 -7.84 9.73
C LYS A 77 0.23 -8.60 9.57
N GLU A 78 -0.65 -8.50 10.57
CA GLU A 78 -1.95 -9.15 10.49
C GLU A 78 -2.76 -8.63 9.30
N CYS A 79 -2.77 -7.31 9.09
CA CYS A 79 -3.44 -6.65 7.98
C CYS A 79 -2.91 -7.17 6.63
N PHE A 80 -1.62 -6.97 6.35
CA PHE A 80 -1.02 -7.33 5.07
C PHE A 80 -0.97 -8.84 4.83
N GLN A 81 -1.01 -9.68 5.87
CA GLN A 81 -1.15 -11.13 5.71
C GLN A 81 -2.48 -11.49 5.05
N LYS A 82 -3.58 -10.89 5.51
CA LYS A 82 -4.95 -11.12 5.02
C LYS A 82 -5.26 -10.36 3.74
N GLU A 83 -4.60 -9.22 3.53
CA GLU A 83 -4.89 -8.34 2.42
C GLU A 83 -4.60 -8.98 1.05
N LYS A 84 -5.54 -8.79 0.13
CA LYS A 84 -5.42 -9.26 -1.26
C LYS A 84 -4.65 -8.23 -2.07
N GLN A 85 -4.15 -8.63 -3.24
CA GLN A 85 -3.54 -7.66 -4.13
C GLN A 85 -4.57 -6.57 -4.48
N PRO A 86 -4.23 -5.28 -4.32
CA PRO A 86 -5.13 -4.21 -4.71
C PRO A 86 -5.37 -4.26 -6.22
N VAL A 87 -6.65 -4.11 -6.60
CA VAL A 87 -7.06 -3.97 -7.99
C VAL A 87 -6.88 -2.51 -8.37
N ALA A 88 -6.23 -2.26 -9.51
CA ALA A 88 -6.05 -0.90 -10.00
C ALA A 88 -7.42 -0.26 -10.28
N ASP A 89 -7.65 0.90 -9.68
CA ASP A 89 -8.82 1.73 -9.96
C ASP A 89 -8.62 2.41 -11.31
N SER A 90 -9.54 2.21 -12.25
CA SER A 90 -9.46 2.80 -13.60
C SER A 90 -9.50 4.32 -13.61
N GLU A 91 -10.06 4.94 -12.57
CA GLU A 91 -10.12 6.39 -12.40
C GLU A 91 -8.92 6.91 -11.60
N ARG A 92 -8.28 6.06 -10.79
CA ARG A 92 -7.10 6.38 -9.97
C ARG A 92 -5.92 5.45 -10.29
N THR A 93 -5.53 5.39 -11.55
CA THR A 93 -4.49 4.48 -12.06
C THR A 93 -3.10 4.63 -11.43
N LYS A 94 -2.85 5.72 -10.70
CA LYS A 94 -1.57 6.02 -10.04
C LYS A 94 -1.64 6.00 -8.53
N GLU A 95 -2.78 5.64 -7.95
CA GLU A 95 -2.95 5.60 -6.51
C GLU A 95 -3.69 4.32 -6.11
N TYR A 96 -3.29 3.76 -4.97
CA TYR A 96 -4.12 2.77 -4.30
C TYR A 96 -3.88 2.86 -2.80
N ILE A 97 -4.86 2.38 -2.04
CA ILE A 97 -4.84 2.41 -0.58
C ILE A 97 -5.04 1.01 -0.03
N VAL A 98 -4.51 0.78 1.16
CA VAL A 98 -4.81 -0.38 1.98
C VAL A 98 -5.38 0.13 3.29
N SER A 99 -6.61 -0.27 3.61
CA SER A 99 -7.23 0.01 4.90
C SER A 99 -6.92 -1.14 5.84
N CYS A 100 -6.55 -0.81 7.07
CA CYS A 100 -6.25 -1.75 8.12
C CYS A 100 -7.06 -1.42 9.34
N LYS A 101 -7.54 -2.46 10.02
CA LYS A 101 -8.07 -2.31 11.38
C LYS A 101 -7.03 -1.70 12.33
N MET A 102 -7.53 -0.90 13.26
CA MET A 102 -6.71 -0.48 14.39
C MET A 102 -6.31 -1.71 15.20
N ARG A 103 -5.11 -1.70 15.79
CA ARG A 103 -4.70 -2.72 16.74
C ARG A 103 -5.68 -2.72 17.91
N ASN A 104 -6.25 -3.88 18.20
CA ASN A 104 -7.30 -4.05 19.22
C ASN A 104 -8.58 -3.22 18.96
N GLY A 105 -8.78 -2.72 17.73
CA GLY A 105 -10.00 -2.04 17.32
C GLY A 105 -11.15 -3.00 17.03
N ALA A 106 -12.34 -2.44 16.77
CA ALA A 106 -13.51 -3.21 16.34
C ALA A 106 -13.19 -3.99 15.04
N PRO A 107 -13.73 -5.22 14.88
CA PRO A 107 -13.42 -6.06 13.74
C PRO A 107 -13.93 -5.49 12.40
N ASP A 108 -14.94 -4.62 12.45
CA ASP A 108 -15.64 -4.11 11.26
C ASP A 108 -15.19 -2.69 10.86
N GLU A 109 -14.13 -2.16 11.49
CA GLU A 109 -13.59 -0.83 11.21
C GLU A 109 -12.11 -0.91 10.78
N GLU A 110 -11.79 -0.24 9.67
CA GLU A 110 -10.43 -0.20 9.11
C GLU A 110 -9.91 1.23 8.95
N PRO A 111 -9.76 2.00 10.05
CA PRO A 111 -9.51 3.43 9.94
C PRO A 111 -8.05 3.77 9.61
N VAL A 112 -7.12 2.83 9.74
CA VAL A 112 -5.70 3.05 9.47
C VAL A 112 -5.40 2.81 7.99
N VAL A 113 -5.05 3.85 7.25
CA VAL A 113 -4.92 3.80 5.78
C VAL A 113 -3.47 3.97 5.35
N TYR A 114 -2.95 3.02 4.57
CA TYR A 114 -1.66 3.11 3.89
C TYR A 114 -1.87 3.53 2.44
N GLY A 115 -1.28 4.65 2.04
CA GLY A 115 -1.39 5.18 0.69
C GLY A 115 -0.16 4.97 -0.17
N PHE A 116 -0.38 4.57 -1.41
CA PHE A 116 0.67 4.28 -2.39
C PHE A 116 0.46 5.08 -3.67
N THR A 117 1.56 5.45 -4.33
CA THR A 117 1.49 6.13 -5.63
C THR A 117 2.50 5.58 -6.63
N TYR A 118 2.13 5.57 -7.91
CA TYR A 118 3.04 5.20 -9.00
C TYR A 118 3.92 6.37 -9.41
N THR A 119 5.23 6.19 -9.27
CA THR A 119 6.25 7.18 -9.64
C THR A 119 7.03 6.75 -10.87
N LYS A 120 7.93 7.61 -11.38
CA LYS A 120 8.89 7.24 -12.43
C LYS A 120 9.76 6.03 -12.05
N THR A 121 9.93 5.76 -10.75
CA THR A 121 10.73 4.65 -10.19
C THR A 121 9.87 3.48 -9.69
N GLY A 122 8.59 3.44 -10.08
CA GLY A 122 7.64 2.44 -9.62
C GLY A 122 6.75 2.92 -8.48
N TRP A 123 5.93 2.00 -7.96
CA TRP A 123 5.05 2.23 -6.81
C TRP A 123 5.84 2.54 -5.54
N LYS A 124 5.30 3.42 -4.70
CA LYS A 124 5.91 3.87 -3.45
C LYS A 124 4.86 4.13 -2.38
N LEU A 125 5.15 3.75 -1.13
CA LEU A 125 4.41 4.23 0.05
C LEU A 125 4.63 5.75 0.21
N ILE A 126 3.55 6.49 0.45
CA ILE A 126 3.58 7.96 0.58
C ILE A 126 2.86 8.50 1.81
N TYR A 127 1.96 7.75 2.42
CA TYR A 127 1.34 8.16 3.67
C TYR A 127 0.82 6.99 4.50
N LEU A 128 0.72 7.26 5.80
CA LEU A 128 -0.14 6.60 6.75
C LEU A 128 -1.16 7.64 7.24
N ASP A 129 -2.42 7.27 7.35
CA ASP A 129 -3.48 8.09 7.92
C ASP A 129 -4.35 7.29 8.88
N ASN A 130 -5.08 7.99 9.75
CA ASN A 130 -6.12 7.42 10.59
C ASN A 130 -7.37 8.27 10.46
N ILE A 131 -8.36 7.76 9.72
CA ILE A 131 -9.54 8.53 9.33
C ILE A 131 -10.52 8.80 10.50
N ASN A 132 -10.25 8.23 11.68
CA ASN A 132 -11.02 8.45 12.90
C ASN A 132 -10.42 9.55 13.81
N GLU A 133 -9.31 10.19 13.42
CA GLU A 133 -8.61 11.23 14.21
C GLU A 133 -9.09 12.67 13.92
#